data_AF-A0A8H5IAG3-F1
#
_entry.id   AF-A0A8H5IAG3-F1
#
_cell.length_a   1.000
_cell.length_b   1.000
_cell.length_c   1.000
_cell.angle_alpha   90.00
_cell.angle_beta   90.00
_cell.angle_gamma   90.00
#
_symmetry.space_group_name_H-M   'P 1'
#
loop_
_entity.id
_entity.type
_entity.pdbx_description
1 polymer ?
#
loop_
_entity_poly.entity_id
_entity_poly.type
_entity_poly.pdbx_seq_one_letter_code
_entity_poly.pdbx_strand_id
1 'polypeptide(L)'
;HAVNNYWSDNSGHAFETSDEAKILAEGNLFQDVKAAIEEGSTGAIFASPDASANAACSSDVGHVCEVNQYDNSGSLSGTDSSFFSSFGGKGAEAKPVSSVTGLAASAGFGTI
;
A
#
# COMPACT_ATOMS: atom_id res chain seq x y z
N HIS A 1 -0.75 -7.62 2.60
CA HIS A 1 -1.49 -6.40 2.99
C HIS A 1 -0.48 -5.40 3.54
N ALA A 2 -0.20 -4.35 2.79
CA ALA A 2 0.72 -3.28 3.15
C ALA A 2 -0.11 -2.01 3.40
N VAL A 3 -0.37 -1.71 4.67
CA VAL A 3 -1.30 -0.65 5.09
C VAL A 3 -0.61 0.37 5.99
N ASN A 4 -0.82 1.66 5.72
CA ASN A 4 -0.35 2.80 6.52
C ASN A 4 1.14 2.75 6.92
N ASN A 5 2.03 2.36 6.00
CA ASN A 5 3.47 2.47 6.24
C ASN A 5 4.03 3.75 5.59
N TYR A 6 5.20 4.14 6.07
CA TYR A 6 5.99 5.24 5.54
C TYR A 6 7.29 4.69 4.95
N TRP A 7 7.45 4.77 3.62
CA TRP A 7 8.72 4.48 2.94
C TRP A 7 9.42 5.80 2.63
N SER A 8 10.64 5.97 3.11
CA SER A 8 11.41 7.18 2.90
C SER A 8 12.84 6.91 2.42
N ASP A 9 13.42 7.87 1.71
CA ASP A 9 14.86 7.94 1.38
C ASP A 9 15.43 6.68 0.74
N ASN A 10 14.74 6.14 -0.28
CA ASN A 10 15.17 4.93 -0.99
C ASN A 10 15.62 5.27 -2.41
N SER A 11 16.92 5.16 -2.66
CA SER A 11 17.55 5.44 -3.96
C SER A 11 17.41 4.32 -4.99
N GLY A 12 16.85 3.17 -4.61
CA GLY A 12 16.54 2.02 -5.47
C GLY A 12 15.03 1.85 -5.62
N HIS A 13 14.53 0.69 -5.20
CA HIS A 13 13.11 0.34 -5.28
C HIS A 13 12.58 -0.20 -3.94
N ALA A 14 11.27 -0.06 -3.69
CA ALA A 14 10.65 -0.48 -2.43
C ALA A 14 10.09 -1.91 -2.47
N PHE A 15 9.30 -2.26 -3.49
CA PHE A 15 8.72 -3.59 -3.65
C PHE A 15 9.45 -4.41 -4.73
N GLU A 16 9.58 -5.71 -4.50
CA GLU A 16 9.92 -6.73 -5.50
C GLU A 16 8.88 -7.85 -5.39
N THR A 17 8.28 -8.27 -6.50
CA THR A 17 7.25 -9.32 -6.49
C THR A 17 7.41 -10.30 -7.65
N SER A 18 6.87 -11.50 -7.47
CA SER A 18 6.82 -12.58 -8.46
C SER A 18 5.37 -13.04 -8.68
N ASP A 19 5.15 -13.96 -9.62
CA ASP A 19 3.82 -14.33 -10.12
C ASP A 19 2.82 -14.77 -9.04
N GLU A 20 3.29 -15.31 -7.91
CA GLU A 20 2.43 -15.79 -6.81
C GLU A 20 2.07 -14.68 -5.80
N ALA A 21 2.65 -13.48 -5.93
CA ALA A 21 2.44 -12.38 -5.01
C ALA A 21 1.00 -11.83 -5.08
N LYS A 22 0.48 -11.47 -3.90
CA LYS A 22 -0.83 -10.83 -3.73
C LYS A 22 -0.67 -9.62 -2.82
N ILE A 23 -0.61 -8.44 -3.42
CA ILE A 23 -0.33 -7.19 -2.72
C ILE A 23 -1.56 -6.29 -2.76
N LEU A 24 -2.17 -6.08 -1.60
CA LEU A 24 -3.00 -4.90 -1.36
C LEU A 24 -2.14 -3.85 -0.68
N ALA A 25 -1.93 -2.71 -1.34
CA ALA A 25 -1.24 -1.54 -0.80
C ALA A 25 -2.22 -0.37 -0.68
N GLU A 26 -2.43 0.13 0.53
CA GLU A 26 -3.39 1.21 0.82
C GLU A 26 -2.94 2.14 1.94
N GLY A 27 -3.33 3.42 1.84
CA GLY A 27 -3.08 4.44 2.87
C GLY A 27 -1.61 4.69 3.17
N ASN A 28 -0.68 4.30 2.30
CA ASN A 28 0.75 4.42 2.50
C ASN A 28 1.31 5.77 2.02
N LEU A 29 2.43 6.20 2.59
CA LEU A 29 3.22 7.33 2.11
C LEU A 29 4.57 6.83 1.58
N PHE A 30 4.89 7.19 0.34
CA PHE A 30 6.21 7.04 -0.26
C PHE A 30 6.81 8.43 -0.44
N GLN A 31 7.95 8.69 0.17
CA GLN A 31 8.65 9.97 0.10
C GLN A 31 10.10 9.76 -0.31
N ASP A 32 10.53 10.44 -1.38
CA ASP A 32 11.91 10.31 -1.89
C ASP A 32 12.31 8.84 -2.19
N VAL A 33 11.37 8.06 -2.73
CA VAL A 33 11.54 6.66 -3.14
C VAL A 33 11.62 6.59 -4.67
N LYS A 34 12.81 6.30 -5.23
CA LYS A 34 13.03 6.33 -6.68
C LYS A 34 12.02 5.47 -7.46
N ALA A 35 11.77 4.24 -7.03
CA ALA A 35 10.71 3.39 -7.58
C ALA A 35 9.92 2.72 -6.46
N ALA A 36 8.59 2.84 -6.44
CA ALA A 36 7.81 2.10 -5.44
C ALA A 36 7.84 0.59 -5.71
N ILE A 37 8.09 0.15 -6.94
CA ILE A 37 8.23 -1.26 -7.30
C ILE A 37 9.30 -1.43 -8.38
N GLU A 38 10.06 -2.51 -8.32
CA GLU A 38 11.08 -2.84 -9.32
C GLU A 38 10.44 -3.16 -10.68
N GLU A 39 11.08 -2.70 -11.75
CA GLU A 39 10.65 -2.97 -13.11
C GLU A 39 10.65 -4.48 -13.39
N GLY A 40 9.58 -4.98 -14.03
CA GLY A 40 9.43 -6.40 -14.33
C GLY A 40 8.88 -7.24 -13.17
N SER A 41 8.57 -6.62 -12.02
CA SER A 41 7.81 -7.29 -10.95
C SER A 41 6.43 -7.75 -11.46
N THR A 42 6.02 -8.95 -11.05
CA THR A 42 4.76 -9.59 -11.48
C THR A 42 3.87 -9.97 -10.29
N GLY A 43 2.71 -10.57 -10.55
CA GLY A 43 1.74 -10.98 -9.54
C GLY A 43 0.48 -10.12 -9.52
N ALA A 44 -0.40 -10.37 -8.56
CA ALA A 44 -1.67 -9.67 -8.38
C ALA A 44 -1.49 -8.48 -7.43
N ILE A 45 -1.61 -7.27 -7.98
CA ILE A 45 -1.40 -6.02 -7.23
C ILE A 45 -2.67 -5.17 -7.30
N PHE A 46 -3.12 -4.74 -6.13
CA PHE A 46 -4.09 -3.67 -5.93
C PHE A 46 -3.42 -2.50 -5.20
N ALA A 47 -3.16 -1.42 -5.94
CA ALA A 47 -2.41 -0.26 -5.47
C ALA A 47 -3.31 0.89 -4.96
N SER A 48 -4.59 0.62 -4.77
CA SER A 48 -5.60 1.58 -4.29
C SER A 48 -5.56 2.93 -5.03
N PRO A 49 -5.76 2.93 -6.36
CA PRO A 49 -5.39 4.07 -7.21
C PRO A 49 -6.30 5.29 -7.06
N ASP A 50 -7.57 5.09 -6.69
CA ASP A 50 -8.55 6.16 -6.52
C ASP A 50 -9.76 5.69 -5.69
N ALA A 51 -10.56 6.66 -5.24
CA ALA A 51 -11.73 6.41 -4.39
C ALA A 51 -12.77 5.48 -5.04
N SER A 52 -12.90 5.49 -6.38
CA SER A 52 -13.88 4.66 -7.09
C SER A 52 -13.44 3.20 -7.12
N ALA A 53 -12.19 2.93 -7.48
CA ALA A 53 -11.62 1.59 -7.45
C ALA A 53 -11.61 1.01 -6.02
N ASN A 54 -11.30 1.84 -5.03
CA ASN A 54 -11.16 1.42 -3.63
C ASN A 54 -12.45 0.90 -2.99
N ALA A 55 -13.62 1.21 -3.56
CA ALA A 55 -14.89 0.65 -3.11
C ALA A 55 -14.92 -0.89 -3.17
N ALA A 56 -14.09 -1.50 -4.04
CA ALA A 56 -13.97 -2.96 -4.18
C ALA A 56 -13.53 -3.68 -2.89
N CYS A 57 -12.85 -2.98 -1.97
CA CYS A 57 -12.36 -3.57 -0.72
C CYS A 57 -13.49 -3.86 0.30
N SER A 58 -14.64 -3.20 0.16
CA SER A 58 -15.68 -3.16 1.21
C SER A 58 -16.20 -4.53 1.61
N SER A 59 -16.37 -5.45 0.66
CA SER A 59 -16.92 -6.79 0.93
C SER A 59 -15.89 -7.69 1.60
N ASP A 60 -14.76 -7.90 0.94
CA ASP A 60 -13.87 -9.01 1.25
C ASP A 60 -12.69 -8.58 2.14
N VAL A 61 -12.28 -7.31 2.08
CA VAL A 61 -11.24 -6.75 2.95
C VAL A 61 -11.86 -6.27 4.27
N GLY A 62 -13.04 -5.64 4.20
CA GLY A 62 -13.84 -5.22 5.36
C GLY A 62 -14.02 -3.69 5.51
N HIS A 63 -13.44 -2.90 4.61
CA HIS A 63 -13.52 -1.43 4.57
C HIS A 63 -13.33 -0.91 3.14
N VAL A 64 -13.63 0.36 2.91
CA VAL A 64 -13.25 1.03 1.65
C VAL A 64 -11.77 1.35 1.72
N CYS A 65 -10.97 0.93 0.72
CA CYS A 65 -9.53 1.13 0.76
C CYS A 65 -9.13 2.61 0.73
N GLU A 66 -7.94 2.92 1.25
CA GLU A 66 -7.38 4.27 1.28
C GLU A 66 -6.31 4.47 0.19
N VAL A 67 -6.31 5.65 -0.45
CA VAL A 67 -5.32 5.96 -1.49
C VAL A 67 -3.91 6.09 -0.91
N ASN A 68 -2.91 5.65 -1.67
CA ASN A 68 -1.51 5.89 -1.35
C ASN A 68 -1.09 7.31 -1.80
N GLN A 69 -0.10 7.89 -1.12
CA GLN A 69 0.54 9.16 -1.49
C GLN A 69 1.98 8.91 -1.92
N TYR A 70 2.41 9.62 -2.96
CA TYR A 70 3.74 9.54 -3.54
C TYR A 70 4.31 10.96 -3.67
N ASP A 71 5.28 11.29 -2.83
CA ASP A 71 5.97 12.58 -2.81
C ASP A 71 7.38 12.39 -3.36
N ASN A 72 7.73 13.05 -4.46
CA ASN A 72 9.01 12.90 -5.16
C ASN A 72 9.42 11.41 -5.34
N SER A 73 8.44 10.56 -5.68
CA SER A 73 8.60 9.10 -5.71
C SER A 73 8.00 8.50 -6.96
N GLY A 74 8.52 7.33 -7.38
CA GLY A 74 7.80 6.45 -8.29
C GLY A 74 6.54 5.88 -7.62
N SER A 75 5.55 5.44 -8.40
CA SER A 75 4.28 4.93 -7.88
C SER A 75 4.07 3.44 -8.09
N LEU A 76 3.24 2.83 -7.25
CA LEU A 76 2.65 1.52 -7.54
C LEU A 76 1.50 1.69 -8.52
N SER A 77 1.25 0.66 -9.32
CA SER A 77 0.06 0.55 -10.16
C SER A 77 -0.55 -0.84 -10.02
N GLY A 78 -1.84 -0.97 -10.32
CA GLY A 78 -2.56 -2.24 -10.24
C GLY A 78 -3.95 -2.09 -9.60
N THR A 79 -4.90 -2.83 -10.13
CA THR A 79 -6.31 -2.86 -9.69
C THR A 79 -6.84 -4.29 -9.55
N ASP A 80 -5.94 -5.29 -9.46
CA ASP A 80 -6.35 -6.68 -9.39
C ASP A 80 -6.98 -6.99 -8.03
N SER A 81 -8.30 -7.13 -8.01
CA SER A 81 -9.07 -7.48 -6.82
C SER A 81 -9.40 -8.97 -6.74
N SER A 82 -8.93 -9.80 -7.68
CA SER A 82 -9.28 -11.23 -7.77
C SER A 82 -8.92 -12.03 -6.51
N PHE A 83 -7.93 -11.54 -5.74
CA PHE A 83 -7.49 -12.17 -4.51
C PHE A 83 -8.18 -11.66 -3.24
N PHE A 84 -9.07 -10.67 -3.32
CA PHE A 84 -9.64 -10.04 -2.12
C PHE A 84 -10.40 -11.02 -1.23
N SER A 85 -11.09 -12.00 -1.81
CA SER A 85 -11.75 -13.09 -1.06
C SER A 85 -10.83 -13.82 -0.07
N SER A 86 -9.50 -13.80 -0.28
CA SER A 86 -8.53 -14.39 0.66
C SER A 86 -8.41 -13.65 2.00
N PHE A 87 -8.86 -12.40 2.09
CA PHE A 87 -8.89 -11.65 3.34
C PHE A 87 -9.98 -12.13 4.30
N GLY A 88 -11.09 -12.66 3.78
CA GLY A 88 -12.20 -13.15 4.59
C GLY A 88 -12.75 -12.13 5.62
N GLY A 89 -12.73 -10.84 5.27
CA GLY A 89 -13.15 -9.72 6.13
C GLY A 89 -12.18 -9.39 7.26
N LYS A 90 -10.92 -9.83 7.18
CA LYS A 90 -9.90 -9.64 8.22
C LYS A 90 -8.74 -8.75 7.78
N GLY A 91 -8.95 -7.88 6.80
CA GLY A 91 -7.96 -6.84 6.48
C GLY A 91 -7.72 -5.95 7.69
N ALA A 92 -6.47 -5.54 7.90
CA ALA A 92 -6.17 -4.48 8.85
C ALA A 92 -6.84 -3.18 8.37
N GLU A 93 -7.58 -2.51 9.25
CA GLU A 93 -8.27 -1.25 8.93
C GLU A 93 -7.26 -0.19 8.45
N ALA A 94 -7.53 0.38 7.28
CA ALA A 94 -6.72 1.47 6.74
C ALA A 94 -7.26 2.82 7.20
N LYS A 95 -6.32 3.73 7.52
CA LYS A 95 -6.60 5.14 7.77
C LYS A 95 -6.16 5.99 6.57
N PRO A 96 -6.71 7.21 6.42
CA PRO A 96 -6.20 8.15 5.43
C PRO A 96 -4.70 8.39 5.60
N VAL A 97 -4.01 8.61 4.48
CA VAL A 97 -2.55 8.81 4.45
C VAL A 97 -2.06 9.98 5.31
N SER A 98 -2.93 10.95 5.63
CA SER A 98 -2.62 12.03 6.57
C SER A 98 -2.21 11.51 7.97
N SER A 99 -2.67 10.32 8.37
CA SER A 99 -2.28 9.67 9.63
C SER A 99 -0.84 9.11 9.63
N VAL A 100 -0.22 8.98 8.45
CA VAL A 100 1.12 8.38 8.26
C VAL A 100 2.24 9.41 8.44
N THR A 101 1.97 10.70 8.22
CA THR A 101 2.97 11.79 8.28
C THR A 101 3.71 11.93 9.62
N GLY A 102 3.19 11.37 10.72
CA GLY A 102 3.82 11.35 12.04
C GLY A 102 4.54 10.05 12.41
N LEU A 103 4.51 9.02 11.55
CA LEU A 103 5.03 7.68 11.90
C LEU A 103 6.53 7.65 12.16
N ALA A 104 7.32 8.54 11.54
CA ALA A 104 8.76 8.62 11.80
C ALA A 104 9.09 8.90 13.29
N ALA A 105 8.15 9.50 14.04
CA ALA A 105 8.31 9.78 15.47
C ALA A 105 7.68 8.72 16.38
N SER A 106 6.79 7.86 15.87
CA SER A 106 6.03 6.88 16.67
C SER A 106 6.38 5.42 16.37
N ALA A 107 7.05 5.13 15.25
CA ALA A 107 7.51 3.80 14.90
C ALA A 107 8.91 3.53 15.49
N GLY A 108 9.11 2.33 16.04
CA GLY A 108 10.41 1.86 16.51
C GLY A 108 10.48 1.66 18.04
N PHE A 109 11.68 1.42 18.53
CA PHE A 109 11.91 1.19 19.95
C PHE A 109 11.84 2.51 20.74
N GLY A 110 11.18 2.48 21.90
CA GLY A 110 11.13 3.61 22.84
C GLY A 110 10.08 4.69 22.53
N THR A 111 9.12 4.38 21.65
CA THR A 111 8.04 5.29 21.24
C THR A 111 6.69 5.02 21.92
N ILE A 112 6.65 4.07 22.87
CA ILE A 112 5.47 3.62 23.65
C ILE A 112 5.75 3.79 25.13
#